data_AF-A0A0F8XDF9-F1
#
_entry.id   AF-A0A0F8XDF9-F1
#
_cell.length_a   1.000
_cell.length_b   1.000
_cell.length_c   1.000
_cell.angle_alpha   90.00
_cell.angle_beta   90.00
_cell.angle_gamma   90.00
#
_symmetry.space_group_name_H-M   'P 1'
#
loop_
_entity.id
_entity.type
_entity.pdbx_description
1 polymer ?
#
loop_
_entity_poly.entity_id
_entity_poly.type
_entity_poly.pdbx_seq_one_letter_code
_entity_poly.pdbx_strand_id
1 'polypeptide(L)'
;MTLRIIAGRLVSSATTIGSTAAPIPTTAATGRISIGITNKGAETLYIGGSDVTVVNGTPIEPSEKYPMDLAEKALVYGITASGNVDVRSLEGV
;
A
#
# COMPACT_ATOMS: atom_id res chain seq x y z
N MET A 1 -19.92 -20.03 11.23
CA MET A 1 -18.96 -19.16 10.53
C MET A 1 -17.84 -20.04 10.00
N THR A 2 -17.93 -20.44 8.73
CA THR A 2 -16.93 -21.33 8.12
C THR A 2 -15.70 -20.51 7.77
N LEU A 3 -14.58 -20.82 8.42
CA LEU A 3 -13.27 -20.25 8.09
C LEU A 3 -12.91 -20.69 6.67
N ARG A 4 -12.96 -19.76 5.72
CA ARG A 4 -12.38 -19.97 4.38
C ARG A 4 -10.87 -19.82 4.52
N ILE A 5 -10.16 -20.94 4.67
CA ILE A 5 -8.71 -20.95 4.52
C ILE A 5 -8.44 -20.81 3.03
N ILE A 6 -8.17 -19.58 2.56
CA ILE A 6 -7.50 -19.37 1.29
C ILE A 6 -6.07 -19.86 1.53
N ALA A 7 -5.63 -20.89 0.80
CA ALA A 7 -4.26 -21.41 0.87
C ALA A 7 -3.28 -20.43 0.21
N GLY A 8 -3.22 -19.20 0.74
CA GLY A 8 -2.45 -18.11 0.19
C GLY A 8 -1.08 -17.97 0.85
N ARG A 9 -0.07 -17.61 0.05
CA ARG A 9 1.24 -17.18 0.55
C ARG A 9 1.15 -15.70 0.93
N LEU A 10 1.89 -15.31 1.95
CA LEU A 10 2.05 -13.89 2.29
C LEU A 10 3.40 -13.39 1.79
N VAL A 11 3.39 -12.23 1.15
CA VAL A 11 4.61 -11.51 0.75
C VAL A 11 4.61 -10.16 1.44
N SER A 12 5.67 -9.84 2.18
CA SER A 12 5.82 -8.55 2.85
C SER A 12 6.94 -7.74 2.21
N SER A 13 6.77 -6.43 2.17
CA SER A 13 7.79 -5.52 1.68
C SER A 13 7.78 -4.19 2.42
N ALA A 14 8.82 -3.40 2.19
CA ALA A 14 8.95 -2.04 2.67
C ALA A 14 9.27 -1.10 1.50
N THR A 15 8.69 0.09 1.52
CA THR A 15 8.94 1.12 0.49
C THR A 15 8.97 2.48 1.16
N THR A 16 9.99 3.27 0.86
CA THR A 16 10.05 4.67 1.30
C THR A 16 9.32 5.54 0.28
N ILE A 17 8.34 6.30 0.74
CA ILE A 17 7.54 7.20 -0.10
C ILE A 17 7.84 8.65 0.30
N GLY A 18 8.10 9.48 -0.70
CA GLY A 18 8.33 10.91 -0.52
C GLY A 18 7.29 11.76 -1.25
N SER A 19 7.69 12.97 -1.63
CA SER A 19 6.81 13.97 -2.29
C SER A 19 6.59 13.73 -3.79
N THR A 20 6.99 12.57 -4.32
CA THR A 20 6.70 12.15 -5.69
C THR A 20 5.97 10.82 -5.64
N ALA A 21 4.87 10.71 -6.40
CA ALA A 21 4.08 9.49 -6.46
C ALA A 21 4.96 8.28 -6.83
N ALA A 22 4.95 7.26 -5.98
CA ALA A 22 5.75 6.06 -6.17
C ALA A 22 4.96 4.79 -5.82
N PRO A 23 5.19 3.66 -6.51
CA PRO A 23 4.41 2.44 -6.33
C PRO A 23 4.68 1.74 -4.99
N ILE A 24 3.65 1.14 -4.40
CA ILE A 24 3.64 0.37 -3.15
C ILE A 24 2.95 -1.00 -3.40
N PRO A 25 3.67 -2.12 -3.30
CA PRO A 25 5.13 -2.23 -3.33
C PRO A 25 5.71 -1.78 -4.69
N THR A 26 7.04 -1.65 -4.77
CA THR A 26 7.73 -1.34 -6.04
C THR A 26 7.46 -2.35 -7.15
N THR A 27 7.16 -3.59 -6.79
CA THR A 27 6.77 -4.65 -7.72
C THR A 27 5.70 -5.51 -7.06
N ALA A 28 4.54 -5.61 -7.71
CA ALA A 28 3.45 -6.43 -7.24
C ALA A 28 3.83 -7.92 -7.20
N ALA A 29 3.43 -8.62 -6.15
CA ALA A 29 3.60 -10.06 -6.08
C ALA A 29 2.74 -10.79 -7.13
N THR A 30 3.33 -11.76 -7.83
CA THR A 30 2.63 -12.63 -8.77
C THR A 30 1.52 -13.40 -8.06
N GLY A 31 0.31 -13.39 -8.64
CA GLY A 31 -0.91 -14.00 -8.12
C GLY A 31 -1.68 -13.17 -7.08
N ARG A 32 -1.31 -11.91 -6.84
CA ARG A 32 -1.90 -11.16 -5.72
C ARG A 32 -3.40 -10.94 -5.89
N ILE A 33 -4.12 -11.14 -4.80
CA ILE A 33 -5.56 -10.88 -4.69
C ILE A 33 -5.89 -9.78 -3.68
N SER A 34 -4.99 -9.49 -2.74
CA SER A 34 -5.18 -8.43 -1.74
C SER A 34 -3.86 -7.81 -1.29
N ILE A 35 -3.95 -6.59 -0.75
CA ILE A 35 -2.82 -5.88 -0.15
C ILE A 35 -3.29 -5.13 1.11
N GLY A 36 -2.48 -5.21 2.16
CA GLY A 36 -2.57 -4.33 3.32
C GLY A 36 -1.40 -3.35 3.31
N ILE A 37 -1.70 -2.05 3.31
CA ILE A 37 -0.70 -0.99 3.39
C ILE A 37 -0.68 -0.42 4.81
N THR A 38 0.50 -0.28 5.41
CA THR A 38 0.68 0.31 6.74
C THR A 38 1.60 1.52 6.65
N ASN A 39 1.15 2.65 7.17
CA ASN A 39 2.00 3.81 7.37
C ASN A 39 2.83 3.63 8.66
N LYS A 40 4.15 3.45 8.54
CA LYS A 40 5.10 3.38 9.67
C LYS A 40 5.87 4.68 9.87
N GLY A 41 5.57 5.72 9.12
CA GLY A 41 6.13 7.06 9.29
C GLY A 41 5.33 7.92 10.28
N ALA A 42 5.76 9.18 10.41
CA ALA A 42 5.11 10.21 11.22
C ALA A 42 4.23 11.18 10.41
N GLU A 43 4.35 11.15 9.07
CA GLU A 43 3.56 11.99 8.16
C GLU A 43 2.38 11.22 7.59
N THR A 44 1.33 11.92 7.15
CA THR A 44 0.20 11.32 6.42
C THR A 44 0.66 10.83 5.04
N LEU A 45 0.30 9.59 4.72
CA LEU A 45 0.52 8.99 3.39
C LEU A 45 -0.77 9.09 2.59
N TYR A 46 -0.73 9.61 1.36
CA TYR A 46 -1.88 9.61 0.46
C TYR A 46 -1.71 8.50 -0.57
N ILE A 47 -2.70 7.61 -0.68
CA ILE A 47 -2.67 6.48 -1.62
C ILE A 47 -3.68 6.63 -2.77
N GLY A 48 -3.36 6.09 -3.94
CA GLY A 48 -4.21 6.14 -5.12
C GLY A 48 -3.59 5.47 -6.35
N GLY A 49 -4.04 5.89 -7.54
CA GLY A 49 -3.42 5.51 -8.82
C GLY A 49 -2.10 6.25 -9.08
N SER A 50 -1.48 6.04 -10.24
CA SER A 50 -0.18 6.65 -10.58
C SER A 50 -0.18 8.19 -10.62
N ASP A 51 -1.36 8.79 -10.69
CA ASP A 51 -1.63 10.24 -10.68
C ASP A 51 -2.04 10.76 -9.28
N VAL A 52 -1.79 9.98 -8.23
CA VAL A 52 -2.08 10.40 -6.85
C VAL A 52 -1.31 11.67 -6.47
N THR A 53 -2.03 12.53 -5.77
CA THR A 53 -1.58 13.78 -5.17
C THR A 53 -2.11 13.85 -3.74
N VAL A 54 -1.65 14.82 -2.97
CA VAL A 54 -2.18 15.08 -1.62
C VAL A 54 -3.63 15.59 -1.61
N VAL A 55 -4.18 15.96 -2.79
CA VAL A 55 -5.53 16.51 -2.92
C VAL A 55 -6.54 15.43 -3.31
N ASN A 56 -6.16 14.50 -4.18
CA ASN A 56 -7.05 13.44 -4.71
C ASN A 56 -6.81 12.05 -4.09
N GLY A 57 -5.76 11.87 -3.29
CA GLY A 57 -5.44 10.60 -2.66
C GLY A 57 -6.24 10.32 -1.39
N THR A 58 -6.39 9.04 -1.06
CA THR A 58 -6.98 8.61 0.21
C THR A 58 -5.91 8.70 1.31
N PRO A 59 -6.13 9.45 2.40
CA PRO A 59 -5.16 9.56 3.48
C PRO A 59 -5.08 8.27 4.30
N ILE A 60 -3.86 7.92 4.72
CA ILE A 60 -3.53 6.91 5.71
C ILE A 60 -2.70 7.59 6.78
N GLU A 61 -3.27 7.75 7.97
CA GLU A 61 -2.62 8.43 9.08
C GLU A 61 -1.45 7.61 9.67
N PRO A 62 -0.54 8.23 10.42
CA PRO A 62 0.54 7.52 11.09
C PRO A 62 0.04 6.32 11.90
N SER A 63 0.70 5.16 11.73
CA SER A 63 0.34 3.87 12.33
C SER A 63 -0.97 3.23 11.84
N GLU A 64 -1.69 3.85 10.91
CA GLU A 64 -2.89 3.29 10.31
C GLU A 64 -2.57 2.19 9.27
N LYS A 65 -3.56 1.32 9.05
CA LYS A 65 -3.53 0.26 8.04
C LYS A 65 -4.71 0.38 7.10
N TYR A 66 -4.46 0.23 5.82
CA TYR A 66 -5.48 0.24 4.78
C TYR A 66 -5.48 -1.09 4.00
N PRO A 67 -6.40 -2.02 4.30
CA PRO A 67 -6.58 -3.25 3.54
C PRO A 67 -7.45 -3.02 2.30
N MET A 68 -7.10 -3.63 1.17
CA MET A 68 -7.92 -3.62 -0.04
C MET A 68 -7.72 -4.90 -0.87
N ASP A 69 -8.77 -5.28 -1.60
CA ASP A 69 -8.68 -6.29 -2.66
C ASP A 69 -8.08 -5.65 -3.91
N LEU A 70 -7.06 -6.30 -4.48
CA LEU A 70 -6.27 -5.73 -5.56
C LEU A 70 -5.76 -6.82 -6.49
N ALA A 71 -6.14 -6.74 -7.76
CA ALA A 71 -5.68 -7.66 -8.79
C ALA A 71 -4.15 -7.62 -8.93
N GLU A 72 -3.59 -8.75 -9.38
CA GLU A 72 -2.15 -9.01 -9.49
C GLU A 72 -1.33 -7.88 -10.14
N LYS A 73 -1.88 -7.21 -11.17
CA LYS A 73 -1.16 -6.17 -11.94
C LYS A 73 -1.46 -4.74 -11.53
N ALA A 74 -2.44 -4.52 -10.66
CA ALA A 74 -2.79 -3.16 -10.24
C ALA A 74 -1.72 -2.65 -9.25
N LEU A 75 -1.21 -1.45 -9.44
CA LEU A 75 -0.26 -0.85 -8.49
C LEU A 75 -0.97 0.26 -7.74
N VAL A 76 -0.81 0.25 -6.41
CA VAL A 76 -1.16 1.40 -5.57
C VAL A 76 0.05 2.30 -5.54
N TYR A 77 -0.15 3.60 -5.70
CA TYR A 77 0.91 4.59 -5.52
C TYR A 77 0.67 5.35 -4.24
N GLY A 78 1.75 5.80 -3.62
CA GLY A 78 1.74 6.68 -2.47
C GLY A 78 2.48 7.97 -2.75
N ILE A 79 2.06 9.03 -2.06
CA ILE A 79 2.75 10.32 -2.02
C ILE A 79 2.59 10.95 -0.63
N THR A 80 3.55 11.76 -0.20
CA THR A 80 3.46 12.57 1.02
C THR A 80 3.46 14.06 0.66
N ALA A 81 2.88 14.90 1.53
CA ALA A 81 2.95 16.35 1.35
C ALA A 81 4.39 16.88 1.55
N SER A 82 5.10 16.27 2.49
CA SER A 82 6.51 16.54 2.76
C SER A 82 7.13 15.34 3.48
N GLY A 83 8.46 15.33 3.58
CA GLY A 83 9.19 14.27 4.27
C GLY A 83 9.10 12.91 3.58
N ASN A 84 9.65 11.89 4.26
CA ASN A 84 9.65 10.51 3.81
C ASN A 84 8.87 9.65 4.80
N VAL A 85 8.03 8.76 4.28
CA VAL A 85 7.28 7.78 5.06
C VAL A 85 7.79 6.38 4.74
N ASP A 86 8.07 5.61 5.79
CA ASP A 86 8.27 4.16 5.68
C ASP A 86 6.90 3.47 5.56
N VAL A 87 6.66 2.84 4.42
CA VAL A 87 5.41 2.13 4.13
C VAL A 87 5.67 0.64 4.13
N ARG A 88 4.88 -0.11 4.91
CA ARG A 88 4.93 -1.58 4.91
C ARG A 88 3.75 -2.12 4.15
N SER A 89 3.98 -3.03 3.21
CA SER A 89 2.93 -3.76 2.52
C SER A 89 2.94 -5.23 2.89
N LEU A 90 1.75 -5.82 2.93
CA LEU A 90 1.52 -7.25 3.07
C LEU A 90 0.55 -7.69 1.97
N GLU A 91 1.05 -8.46 1.02
CA GLU A 91 0.29 -8.97 -0.12
C GLU A 91 -0.17 -10.41 0.16
N GLY A 92 -1.46 -10.67 -0.05
CA GLY A 92 -2.02 -12.01 -0.11
C GLY A 92 -2.00 -12.51 -1.55
N VAL A 93 -1.29 -13.60 -1.80
CA VAL A 93 -1.18 -14.32 -3.09
C VAL A 93 -1.75 -15.73 -2.98
#